data_AF-A0A3M1FPD0-F1
#
_entry.id   AF-A0A3M1FPD0-F1
#
_cell.length_a   1.000
_cell.length_b   1.000
_cell.length_c   1.000
_cell.angle_alpha   90.00
_cell.angle_beta   90.00
_cell.angle_gamma   90.00
#
_symmetry.space_group_name_H-M   'P 1'
#
loop_
_entity.id
_entity.type
_entity.pdbx_description
1 polymer ?
#
loop_
_entity_poly.entity_id
_entity_poly.type
_entity_poly.pdbx_seq_one_letter_code
_entity_poly.pdbx_strand_id
1 'polypeptide(L)'
;MNNYIGGTPVNHKNHLPQFDPAHLPGRSWDPISELMRAMILRAVEDYQSGKELRKDALEYFYSEEEDYILSFRYICKHFGLDPDKTREKILKATKRISTRRRAA
;
A
#
# COMPACT_ATOMS: atom_id res chain seq x y z
N MET A 1 -18.94 -7.65 31.82
CA MET A 1 -19.59 -6.62 30.98
C MET A 1 -18.62 -6.27 29.87
N ASN A 2 -18.81 -6.84 28.66
CA ASN A 2 -17.96 -6.54 27.50
C ASN A 2 -18.64 -5.44 26.68
N ASN A 3 -18.03 -4.25 26.66
CA ASN A 3 -18.47 -3.15 25.80
C ASN A 3 -17.80 -3.29 24.43
N TYR A 4 -18.55 -3.83 23.46
CA TYR A 4 -18.23 -3.70 22.04
C TYR A 4 -18.66 -2.30 21.58
N ILE A 5 -17.70 -1.38 21.41
CA ILE A 5 -17.95 -0.10 20.75
C ILE A 5 -17.81 -0.32 19.24
N GLY A 6 -18.91 -0.08 18.52
CA GLY A 6 -19.04 -0.31 17.08
C GLY A 6 -18.03 0.46 16.24
N GLY A 7 -17.33 -0.26 15.37
CA GLY A 7 -16.59 0.33 14.26
C GLY A 7 -17.57 0.76 13.16
N THR A 8 -17.54 2.03 12.80
CA THR A 8 -18.28 2.53 11.64
C THR A 8 -17.68 1.96 10.34
N PRO A 9 -18.51 1.54 9.36
CA PRO A 9 -18.00 1.05 8.08
C PRO A 9 -17.46 2.22 7.27
N VAL A 10 -16.14 2.27 7.09
CA VAL A 10 -15.47 3.25 6.22
C VAL A 10 -15.74 2.89 4.75
N ASN A 11 -16.45 3.78 4.06
CA ASN A 11 -16.84 3.65 2.67
C ASN A 11 -15.68 4.09 1.76
N HIS A 12 -14.92 3.13 1.22
CA HIS A 12 -13.80 3.40 0.32
C HIS A 12 -14.27 3.53 -1.14
N LYS A 13 -14.87 4.66 -1.52
CA LYS A 13 -15.05 5.00 -2.93
C LYS A 13 -13.71 5.39 -3.56
N ASN A 14 -13.18 4.51 -4.39
CA ASN A 14 -12.38 4.80 -5.59
C ASN A 14 -10.96 5.40 -5.46
N HIS A 15 -10.33 5.53 -4.29
CA HIS A 15 -8.96 6.06 -4.19
C HIS A 15 -7.90 4.98 -3.94
N LEU A 16 -6.68 5.21 -4.46
CA LEU A 16 -5.48 4.43 -4.08
C LEU A 16 -5.35 4.43 -2.55
N PRO A 17 -4.64 3.45 -1.95
CA PRO A 17 -4.23 3.55 -0.56
C PRO A 17 -3.42 4.82 -0.36
N GLN A 18 -4.08 5.87 0.10
CA GLN A 18 -3.42 7.06 0.60
C GLN A 18 -3.00 6.81 2.04
N PHE A 19 -2.05 7.60 2.52
CA PHE A 19 -1.80 7.70 3.94
C PHE A 19 -3.09 8.19 4.63
N ASP A 20 -3.55 7.45 5.62
CA ASP A 20 -4.79 7.75 6.36
C ASP A 20 -4.52 8.87 7.38
N PRO A 21 -5.18 10.04 7.30
CA PRO A 21 -5.05 11.09 8.32
C PRO A 21 -5.59 10.69 9.70
N ALA A 22 -6.15 9.50 9.88
CA ALA A 22 -6.47 8.95 11.21
C ALA A 22 -5.24 8.70 12.11
N HIS A 23 -4.04 9.11 11.67
CA HIS A 23 -2.78 9.14 12.42
C HIS A 23 -2.64 10.41 13.29
N LEU A 24 -3.75 10.86 13.87
CA LEU A 24 -3.75 11.78 15.01
C LEU A 24 -3.14 11.07 16.24
N PRO A 25 -2.54 11.82 17.19
CA PRO A 25 -1.96 11.24 18.39
C PRO A 25 -3.01 10.42 19.15
N GLY A 26 -2.83 9.10 19.21
CA GLY A 26 -3.79 8.16 19.82
C GLY A 26 -4.01 6.85 19.07
N ARG A 27 -3.58 6.72 17.80
CA ARG A 27 -3.48 5.42 17.11
C ARG A 27 -2.02 4.96 17.05
N SER A 28 -1.77 3.77 17.57
CA SER A 28 -0.45 3.15 17.70
C SER A 28 0.21 2.98 16.33
N TRP A 29 1.41 3.51 16.18
CA TRP A 29 2.32 3.18 15.08
C TRP A 29 2.46 1.66 14.97
N ASP A 30 2.10 1.09 13.82
CA ASP A 30 2.29 -0.33 13.52
C ASP A 30 3.50 -0.50 12.60
N PRO A 31 4.66 -0.95 13.12
CA PRO A 31 5.87 -1.17 12.32
C PRO A 31 5.65 -2.09 11.12
N ILE A 32 4.77 -3.09 11.25
CA ILE A 32 4.52 -4.08 10.20
C ILE A 32 3.80 -3.42 9.03
N SER A 33 2.72 -2.69 9.30
CA SER A 33 2.01 -1.94 8.28
C SER A 33 2.89 -0.87 7.61
N GLU A 34 3.76 -0.19 8.36
CA GLU A 34 4.69 0.78 7.76
C GLU A 34 5.74 0.11 6.87
N LEU A 35 6.26 -1.05 7.26
CA LEU A 35 7.14 -1.86 6.41
C LEU A 35 6.45 -2.27 5.11
N MET A 36 5.21 -2.76 5.19
CA MET A 36 4.44 -3.14 4.01
C MET A 36 4.21 -1.97 3.05
N ARG A 37 3.88 -0.79 3.59
CA ARG A 37 3.78 0.44 2.77
C ARG A 37 5.11 0.79 2.12
N ALA A 38 6.21 0.71 2.87
CA ALA A 38 7.55 0.99 2.35
C ALA A 38 7.93 0.03 1.20
N MET A 39 7.58 -1.26 1.31
CA MET A 39 7.82 -2.25 0.26
C MET A 39 7.11 -1.90 -1.05
N ILE A 40 5.81 -1.56 -0.99
CA ILE A 40 5.07 -1.14 -2.18
C ILE A 40 5.66 0.15 -2.75
N LEU A 41 5.93 1.16 -1.92
CA LEU A 41 6.51 2.43 -2.38
C LEU A 41 7.87 2.22 -3.04
N ARG A 42 8.69 1.31 -2.51
CA ARG A 42 9.98 0.96 -3.09
C ARG A 42 9.82 0.35 -4.48
N ALA A 43 8.92 -0.64 -4.63
CA ALA A 43 8.64 -1.25 -5.93
C ALA A 43 8.11 -0.22 -6.95
N VAL A 44 7.31 0.76 -6.50
CA VAL A 44 6.86 1.87 -7.36
C VAL A 44 8.03 2.73 -7.83
N GLU A 45 8.97 3.08 -6.93
CA GLU A 45 10.18 3.82 -7.30
C GLU A 45 11.04 3.05 -8.31
N ASP A 46 11.24 1.76 -8.06
CA ASP A 46 12.03 0.88 -8.93
C ASP A 46 11.39 0.79 -10.32
N TYR A 47 10.06 0.66 -10.41
CA TYR A 47 9.31 0.72 -11.67
C TYR A 47 9.49 2.05 -12.42
N GLN A 48 9.43 3.17 -11.69
CA GLN A 48 9.56 4.52 -12.26
C GLN A 48 11.01 4.87 -12.64
N SER A 49 12.02 4.21 -12.06
CA SER A 49 13.43 4.49 -12.29
C SER A 49 13.91 4.19 -13.72
N GLY A 50 13.14 3.40 -14.49
CA GLY A 50 13.41 3.10 -15.91
C GLY A 50 14.64 2.23 -16.19
N LYS A 51 15.28 1.68 -15.13
CA LYS A 51 16.49 0.85 -15.22
C LYS A 51 16.17 -0.64 -15.07
N GLU A 52 17.20 -1.46 -14.90
CA GLU A 52 17.15 -2.91 -14.66
C GLU A 52 16.09 -3.32 -13.62
N LEU A 53 15.93 -2.50 -12.57
CA LEU A 53 15.00 -2.74 -11.46
C LEU A 53 13.51 -2.69 -11.87
N ARG A 54 13.18 -2.16 -13.06
CA ARG A 54 11.80 -2.12 -13.55
C ARG A 54 11.23 -3.52 -13.79
N LYS A 55 12.07 -4.47 -14.21
CA LYS A 55 11.66 -5.85 -14.45
C LYS A 55 11.26 -6.52 -13.13
N ASP A 56 12.10 -6.40 -12.12
CA ASP A 56 11.86 -6.97 -10.79
C ASP A 56 10.61 -6.37 -10.13
N ALA A 57 10.40 -5.06 -10.30
CA ALA A 57 9.17 -4.41 -9.83
C ALA A 57 7.91 -4.94 -10.54
N LEU A 58 7.97 -5.20 -11.84
CA LEU A 58 6.86 -5.81 -12.58
C LEU A 58 6.59 -7.23 -12.11
N GLU A 59 7.63 -8.05 -11.94
CA GLU A 59 7.52 -9.41 -11.40
C GLU A 59 6.87 -9.40 -10.01
N TYR A 60 7.28 -8.47 -9.15
CA TYR A 60 6.67 -8.27 -7.84
C TYR A 60 5.17 -7.93 -7.92
N PHE A 61 4.78 -6.99 -8.80
CA PHE A 61 3.37 -6.59 -8.93
C PHE A 61 2.46 -7.67 -9.55
N TYR A 62 3.01 -8.51 -10.43
CA TYR A 62 2.28 -9.59 -11.10
C TYR A 62 2.44 -10.95 -10.43
N SER A 63 3.19 -11.04 -9.32
CA SER A 63 3.30 -12.27 -8.56
C SER A 63 1.91 -12.67 -8.02
N GLU A 64 1.53 -13.92 -8.28
CA GLU A 64 0.33 -14.56 -7.74
C GLU A 64 0.59 -15.19 -6.36
N GLU A 65 1.80 -15.07 -5.82
CA GLU A 65 2.14 -15.54 -4.48
C GLU A 65 1.35 -14.75 -3.42
N GLU A 66 0.62 -15.47 -2.58
CA GLU A 66 -0.13 -14.89 -1.45
C GLU A 66 0.38 -15.35 -0.09
N ASP A 67 1.20 -16.42 -0.05
CA ASP A 67 1.73 -17.00 1.19
C ASP A 67 2.86 -16.16 1.79
N TYR A 68 3.54 -15.37 0.97
CA TYR A 68 4.57 -14.45 1.44
C TYR A 68 3.96 -13.15 1.97
N ILE A 69 4.25 -12.82 3.24
CA ILE A 69 3.69 -11.67 3.97
C ILE A 69 4.03 -10.30 3.33
N LEU A 70 5.10 -10.21 2.53
CA LEU A 70 5.46 -8.99 1.81
C LEU A 70 5.12 -9.05 0.31
N SER A 71 4.43 -10.10 -0.15
CA SER A 71 3.91 -10.16 -1.52
C SER A 71 2.93 -9.01 -1.77
N PHE A 72 2.89 -8.53 -3.00
CA PHE A 72 2.01 -7.43 -3.38
C PHE A 72 0.54 -7.73 -3.07
N ARG A 73 0.09 -8.95 -3.37
CA ARG A 73 -1.29 -9.40 -3.13
C ARG A 73 -1.62 -9.48 -1.65
N TYR A 74 -0.73 -10.05 -0.82
CA TYR A 74 -0.93 -10.10 0.63
C TYR A 74 -1.04 -8.70 1.21
N ILE A 75 -0.11 -7.79 0.87
CA ILE A 75 -0.13 -6.42 1.37
C ILE A 75 -1.41 -5.70 0.94
N CYS A 76 -1.85 -5.87 -0.31
CA CYS A 76 -3.11 -5.29 -0.77
C CYS A 76 -4.30 -5.77 0.08
N LYS A 77 -4.40 -7.09 0.33
CA LYS A 77 -5.45 -7.66 1.17
C LYS A 77 -5.38 -7.16 2.61
N HIS A 78 -4.18 -7.06 3.20
CA HIS A 78 -3.95 -6.52 4.55
C HIS A 78 -4.51 -5.10 4.70
N PHE A 79 -4.38 -4.27 3.68
CA PHE A 79 -4.94 -2.91 3.66
C PHE A 79 -6.38 -2.81 3.12
N GLY A 80 -7.05 -3.93 2.84
CA GLY A 80 -8.41 -3.93 2.29
C GLY A 80 -8.51 -3.40 0.86
N LEU A 81 -7.44 -3.55 0.07
CA LEU A 81 -7.33 -3.12 -1.31
C LEU A 81 -7.49 -4.27 -2.29
N ASP A 82 -8.06 -3.96 -3.45
CA ASP A 82 -8.08 -4.85 -4.61
C ASP A 82 -6.70 -4.81 -5.30
N PRO A 83 -5.97 -5.95 -5.36
CA PRO A 83 -4.61 -5.96 -5.90
C PRO A 83 -4.57 -5.59 -7.38
N ASP A 84 -5.54 -6.04 -8.18
CA ASP A 84 -5.56 -5.81 -9.61
C ASP A 84 -5.81 -4.33 -9.93
N LYS A 85 -6.79 -3.71 -9.27
CA LYS A 85 -7.06 -2.27 -9.40
C LYS A 85 -5.90 -1.43 -8.86
N THR A 86 -5.25 -1.88 -7.79
CA THR A 86 -4.11 -1.16 -7.20
C THR A 86 -2.92 -1.19 -8.16
N ARG A 87 -2.60 -2.36 -8.72
CA ARG A 87 -1.57 -2.54 -9.75
C ARG A 87 -1.86 -1.67 -10.97
N GLU A 88 -3.08 -1.74 -11.51
CA GLU A 88 -3.46 -0.94 -12.68
C GLU A 88 -3.24 0.55 -12.45
N LYS A 89 -3.65 1.06 -11.29
CA LYS A 89 -3.47 2.47 -10.93
C LYS A 89 -1.99 2.85 -10.75
N ILE A 90 -1.17 1.97 -10.18
CA ILE A 90 0.29 2.17 -10.06
C ILE A 90 0.93 2.27 -11.45
N LEU A 91 0.65 1.29 -12.32
CA LEU A 91 1.27 1.21 -13.65
C LEU A 91 0.81 2.33 -14.59
N LYS A 92 -0.42 2.85 -14.41
CA LYS A 92 -0.94 3.99 -15.18
C LYS A 92 -0.63 5.35 -14.55
N ALA A 93 0.01 5.41 -13.37
CA ALA A 93 0.31 6.67 -12.72
C ALA A 93 1.33 7.48 -13.54
N THR A 94 0.87 8.61 -14.10
CA THR A 94 1.72 9.55 -14.87
C THR A 94 2.43 10.56 -13.98
N LYS A 95 1.92 10.78 -12.77
CA LYS A 95 2.54 11.65 -11.77
C LYS A 95 3.42 10.81 -10.87
N ARG A 96 4.64 11.28 -10.62
CA ARG A 96 5.55 10.69 -9.63
C ARG A 96 4.81 10.60 -8.29
N ILE A 97 4.74 9.38 -7.75
CA ILE A 97 4.14 9.15 -6.43
C ILE A 97 5.15 9.67 -5.42
N SER A 98 4.73 10.63 -4.58
CA SER A 98 5.60 11.19 -3.54
C SER A 98 5.80 10.15 -2.45
N THR A 99 6.96 9.49 -2.45
CA THR A 99 7.41 8.53 -1.43
C THR A 99 8.06 9.20 -0.22
N ARG A 100 8.40 10.50 -0.31
CA ARG A 100 8.89 11.28 0.83
C ARG A 100 7.73 11.58 1.78
N ARG A 101 7.87 11.17 3.06
CA ARG A 101 7.17 11.78 4.19
C ARG A 101 7.37 13.29 4.08
N ARG A 102 6.28 14.07 4.04
CA ARG A 102 6.37 15.46 4.46
C ARG A 102 6.57 15.37 5.97
N ALA A 103 7.76 15.69 6.45
CA ALA A 103 7.94 15.99 7.86
C ALA A 103 6.95 17.13 8.16
N ALA A 104 5.94 16.82 8.97
CA ALA A 104 5.04 17.80 9.55
C ALA A 104 5.63 18.24 10.90
#